data_AF-M7RQP2-F1
#
_entry.id   AF-M7RQP2-F1
#
_cell.length_a   1.000
_cell.length_b   1.000
_cell.length_c   1.000
_cell.angle_alpha   90.00
_cell.angle_beta   90.00
_cell.angle_gamma   90.00
#
_symmetry.space_group_name_H-M   'P 1'
#
loop_
_entity.id
_entity.type
_entity.pdbx_description
1 polymer ?
#
loop_
_entity_poly.entity_id
_entity_poly.type
_entity_poly.pdbx_seq_one_letter_code
_entity_poly.pdbx_strand_id
1 'polypeptide(L)'
;MRLLNRLNQYQRLWQPSAGETQHVTVSELAERCFCSERHLRTLLRQAQQAGWLRWEAQSGRGKRGRLQFLVTPESLRTAMMEQALEKGQQLNVLELAQLAPGELRAMLQPFMGGQWQNDTPTLRIPYYRPLDPLQPGFLPGRAEQHLAGQVFSGLTRFDRDSQYPCGDLAHHWEVSADGLRWDFYIRSTLHWHNGDAVDTAQLHERLERLLTLPALSKLFISVARSEVTHPQCLTFLLHRPDYWLAHRLASYCSGLAHPDLPLIGTGPFRLALFTPELVRLESHDHYHLSHPLLKAIEFWITPQLFA
;
A
#
# COMPACT_ATOMS: atom_id res chain seq x y z
N MET A 1 16.11 8.85 4.69
CA MET A 1 17.37 9.27 5.35
C MET A 1 18.00 10.59 4.86
N ARG A 2 18.22 10.83 3.55
CA ARG A 2 18.93 12.07 3.09
C ARG A 2 18.12 13.36 3.24
N LEU A 3 16.79 13.30 3.09
CA LEU A 3 15.91 14.46 3.14
C LEU A 3 15.68 14.95 4.57
N LEU A 4 15.25 14.07 5.48
CA LEU A 4 15.06 14.41 6.89
C LEU A 4 16.35 14.97 7.53
N ASN A 5 17.51 14.37 7.22
CA ASN A 5 18.80 14.88 7.73
C ASN A 5 19.11 16.30 7.23
N ARG A 6 18.80 16.61 5.97
CA ARG A 6 18.95 17.97 5.42
C ARG A 6 18.03 18.97 6.12
N LEU A 7 16.77 18.59 6.35
CA LEU A 7 15.81 19.42 7.07
C LEU A 7 16.27 19.66 8.52
N ASN A 8 16.72 18.61 9.22
CA ASN A 8 17.24 18.71 10.58
C ASN A 8 18.49 19.60 10.67
N GLN A 9 19.40 19.50 9.71
CA GLN A 9 20.57 20.38 9.65
C GLN A 9 20.16 21.84 9.42
N TYR A 10 19.20 22.08 8.52
CA TYR A 10 18.66 23.42 8.28
C TYR A 10 17.98 24.00 9.54
N GLN A 11 17.15 23.19 10.21
CA GLN A 11 16.46 23.59 11.44
C GLN A 11 17.44 23.95 12.56
N ARG A 12 18.56 23.22 12.71
CA ARG A 12 19.62 23.54 13.66
C ARG A 12 20.32 24.88 13.38
N LEU A 13 20.43 25.27 12.10
CA LEU A 13 20.96 26.59 11.73
C LEU A 13 19.96 27.70 12.06
N TRP A 14 18.67 27.43 11.85
CA TRP A 14 17.57 28.39 12.00
C TRP A 14 17.20 28.66 13.47
N GLN A 15 17.12 27.62 14.31
CA GLN A 15 16.65 27.70 15.71
C GLN A 15 17.27 28.82 16.55
N PRO A 16 18.61 29.04 16.54
CA PRO A 16 19.23 30.04 17.42
C PRO A 16 18.80 31.49 17.17
N SER A 17 18.32 31.83 15.98
CA SER A 17 17.85 33.18 15.67
C SER A 17 16.37 33.27 15.33
N ALA A 18 15.65 32.14 15.37
CA ALA A 18 14.25 32.07 14.93
C ALA A 18 14.02 32.74 13.56
N GLY A 19 15.01 32.65 12.65
CA GLY A 19 14.95 33.25 11.31
C GLY A 19 15.54 34.65 11.18
N GLU A 20 15.93 35.32 12.27
CA GLU A 20 16.63 36.60 12.20
C GLU A 20 18.01 36.45 11.55
N THR A 21 18.51 37.55 10.96
CA THR A 21 19.84 37.58 10.34
C THR A 21 20.93 37.37 11.39
N GLN A 22 21.84 36.43 11.14
CA GLN A 22 22.94 36.10 12.06
C GLN A 22 24.28 36.59 11.51
N HIS A 23 25.16 37.03 12.41
CA HIS A 23 26.57 37.27 12.15
C HIS A 23 27.40 36.20 12.86
N VAL A 24 27.85 35.19 12.12
CA VAL A 24 28.44 33.96 12.68
C VAL A 24 29.62 33.47 11.85
N THR A 25 30.47 32.62 12.41
CA THR A 25 31.58 31.97 11.71
C THR A 25 31.20 30.58 11.21
N VAL A 26 31.95 30.06 10.24
CA VAL A 26 31.75 28.67 9.75
C VAL A 26 32.02 27.65 10.86
N SER A 27 32.97 27.90 11.77
CA SER A 27 33.25 27.00 12.91
C SER A 27 32.04 26.92 13.85
N GLU A 28 31.49 28.08 14.25
CA GLU A 28 30.31 28.15 15.14
C GLU A 28 29.11 27.41 14.53
N LEU A 29 28.87 27.58 13.23
CA LEU A 29 27.79 26.87 12.52
C LEU A 29 28.07 25.36 12.41
N ALA A 30 29.32 24.95 12.28
CA ALA A 30 29.70 23.55 12.08
C ALA A 30 29.52 22.75 13.38
N GLU A 31 29.87 23.37 14.51
CA GLU A 31 29.59 22.87 15.86
C GLU A 31 28.09 22.68 16.08
N ARG A 32 27.25 23.67 15.75
CA ARG A 32 25.78 23.58 15.88
C ARG A 32 25.18 22.43 15.07
N CYS A 33 25.73 22.17 13.87
CA CYS A 33 25.26 21.09 13.00
C CYS A 33 25.89 19.73 13.33
N PHE A 34 26.82 19.66 14.29
CA PHE A 34 27.62 18.47 14.62
C PHE A 34 28.34 17.89 13.38
N CYS A 35 29.00 18.75 12.60
CA CYS A 35 29.68 18.35 11.37
C CYS A 35 31.00 19.09 11.17
N SER A 36 31.81 18.67 10.18
CA SER A 36 33.05 19.37 9.84
C SER A 36 32.78 20.69 9.11
N GLU A 37 33.67 21.68 9.25
CA GLU A 37 33.59 22.95 8.51
C GLU A 37 33.50 22.74 6.98
N ARG A 38 34.20 21.72 6.45
CA ARG A 38 34.15 21.37 5.04
C ARG A 38 32.76 20.92 4.62
N HIS A 39 32.12 20.08 5.43
CA HIS A 39 30.75 19.62 5.17
C HIS A 39 29.76 20.79 5.28
N LEU A 40 29.89 21.63 6.30
CA LEU A 40 29.02 22.79 6.45
C LEU A 40 29.10 23.76 5.26
N ARG A 41 30.31 24.06 4.75
CA ARG A 41 30.45 24.91 3.56
C ARG A 41 29.71 24.32 2.36
N THR A 42 29.69 23.00 2.25
CA THR A 42 28.93 22.29 1.21
C THR A 42 27.43 22.43 1.43
N LEU A 43 26.95 22.29 2.68
CA LEU A 43 25.54 22.48 3.04
C LEU A 43 25.06 23.91 2.77
N LEU A 44 25.81 24.93 3.19
CA LEU A 44 25.48 26.34 2.94
C LEU A 44 25.40 26.63 1.45
N ARG A 45 26.34 26.11 0.66
CA ARG A 45 26.31 26.25 -0.80
C ARG A 45 25.08 25.58 -1.41
N GLN A 46 24.74 24.36 -0.99
CA GLN A 46 23.57 23.64 -1.49
C GLN A 46 22.26 24.34 -1.11
N ALA A 47 22.14 24.79 0.14
CA ALA A 47 20.97 25.51 0.62
C ALA A 47 20.80 26.87 -0.08
N GLN A 48 21.90 27.57 -0.37
CA GLN A 48 21.86 28.80 -1.15
C GLN A 48 21.48 28.56 -2.62
N GLN A 49 21.99 27.50 -3.25
CA GLN A 49 21.60 27.11 -4.61
C GLN A 49 20.13 26.71 -4.69
N ALA A 50 19.58 26.13 -3.63
CA ALA A 50 18.16 25.79 -3.51
C ALA A 50 17.28 26.98 -3.08
N GLY A 51 17.86 28.16 -2.84
CA GLY A 51 17.14 29.37 -2.44
C GLY A 51 16.62 29.38 -1.01
N TRP A 52 17.14 28.53 -0.11
CA TRP A 52 16.65 28.44 1.28
C TRP A 52 17.25 29.51 2.19
N LEU A 53 18.50 29.89 1.91
CA LEU A 53 19.25 30.87 2.71
C LEU A 53 20.23 31.64 1.81
N ARG A 54 20.73 32.76 2.33
CA ARG A 54 21.82 33.54 1.75
C ARG A 54 22.97 33.62 2.76
N TRP A 55 24.16 33.26 2.31
CA TRP A 55 25.39 33.27 3.10
C TRP A 55 26.44 34.17 2.44
N GLU A 56 26.80 35.24 3.14
CA GLU A 56 27.82 36.19 2.71
C GLU A 56 29.06 36.05 3.59
N ALA A 57 30.06 35.33 3.08
CA ALA A 57 31.34 35.16 3.78
C ALA A 57 32.14 36.47 3.76
N GLN A 58 32.76 36.82 4.89
CA GLN A 58 33.75 37.91 4.95
C GLN A 58 35.18 37.36 4.87
N SER A 59 36.05 38.03 4.12
CA SER A 59 37.46 37.65 3.97
C SER A 59 38.28 38.03 5.22
N GLY A 60 38.83 37.02 5.90
CA GLY A 60 39.75 37.16 7.05
C GLY A 60 39.56 36.02 8.07
N ARG A 61 40.63 35.56 8.74
CA ARG A 61 40.52 34.56 9.82
C ARG A 61 39.63 35.11 10.95
N GLY A 62 38.64 34.33 11.39
CA GLY A 62 37.75 34.70 12.50
C GLY A 62 36.67 35.74 12.17
N LYS A 63 36.56 36.21 10.93
CA LYS A 63 35.48 37.16 10.57
C LYS A 63 34.13 36.47 10.47
N ARG A 64 33.11 37.12 11.01
CA ARG A 64 31.71 36.67 11.01
C ARG A 64 31.08 36.98 9.65
N GLY A 65 30.60 35.95 8.97
CA GLY A 65 29.77 36.09 7.77
C GLY A 65 28.32 36.40 8.13
N ARG A 66 27.56 36.92 7.17
CA ARG A 66 26.13 37.22 7.33
C ARG A 66 25.30 36.04 6.80
N LEU A 67 24.48 35.45 7.66
CA LEU A 67 23.54 34.39 7.33
C LEU A 67 22.11 34.94 7.39
N GLN A 68 21.37 34.84 6.28
CA GLN A 68 19.97 35.23 6.18
C GLN A 68 19.15 34.03 5.72
N PHE A 69 18.04 33.75 6.40
CA PHE A 69 17.10 32.70 6.00
C PHE A 69 16.03 33.28 5.07
N LEU A 70 15.70 32.56 4.00
CA LEU A 70 14.70 32.96 3.01
C LEU A 70 13.39 32.18 3.15
N VAL A 71 13.46 31.00 3.78
CA VAL A 71 12.31 30.13 4.06
C VAL A 71 12.35 29.66 5.52
N THR A 72 11.19 29.29 6.07
CA THR A 72 11.12 28.68 7.41
C THR A 72 11.32 27.16 7.32
N PRO A 73 11.73 26.48 8.41
CA PRO A 73 11.78 25.02 8.44
C PRO A 73 10.43 24.35 8.09
N GLU A 74 9.31 24.96 8.48
CA GLU A 74 7.95 24.45 8.22
C GLU A 74 7.58 24.53 6.74
N SER A 75 7.84 25.69 6.11
CA SER A 75 7.60 25.87 4.66
C SER A 75 8.54 24.98 3.83
N LEU A 76 9.80 24.84 4.26
CA LEU A 76 10.75 23.92 3.63
C LEU A 76 10.30 22.46 3.73
N ARG A 77 9.84 22.01 4.91
CA ARG A 77 9.30 20.65 5.10
C ARG A 77 8.14 20.38 4.15
N THR A 78 7.19 21.31 4.08
CA THR A 78 6.00 21.19 3.22
C THR A 78 6.40 21.05 1.75
N ALA A 79 7.27 21.92 1.25
CA ALA A 79 7.77 21.85 -0.13
C ALA A 79 8.53 20.54 -0.42
N MET A 80 9.31 20.03 0.54
CA MET A 80 10.01 18.74 0.40
C MET A 80 9.04 17.55 0.34
N MET A 81 7.93 17.61 1.09
CA MET A 81 6.89 16.59 1.06
C MET A 81 6.11 16.59 -0.26
N GLU A 82 5.73 17.77 -0.76
CA GLU A 82 5.10 17.94 -2.07
C GLU A 82 5.98 17.35 -3.18
N GLN A 83 7.27 17.71 -3.18
CA GLN A 83 8.22 17.18 -4.15
C GLN A 83 8.41 15.66 -4.02
N ALA A 84 8.39 15.13 -2.80
CA ALA A 84 8.48 13.68 -2.58
C ALA A 84 7.22 12.97 -3.10
N LEU A 85 6.04 13.55 -2.93
CA LEU A 85 4.79 13.03 -3.51
C LEU A 85 4.80 13.07 -5.03
N GLU A 86 5.19 14.19 -5.64
CA GLU A 86 5.31 14.28 -7.10
C GLU A 86 6.23 13.21 -7.68
N LYS A 87 7.28 12.83 -6.94
CA LYS A 87 8.22 11.78 -7.33
C LYS A 87 7.79 10.36 -6.94
N GLY A 88 6.60 10.18 -6.34
CA GLY A 88 6.12 8.88 -5.87
C GLY A 88 6.96 8.29 -4.74
N GLN A 89 7.50 9.13 -3.85
CA GLN A 89 8.35 8.75 -2.72
C GLN A 89 7.59 8.86 -1.39
N GLN A 90 6.49 8.13 -1.25
CA GLN A 90 5.58 8.22 -0.10
C GLN A 90 6.26 7.95 1.24
N LEU A 91 7.19 6.98 1.29
CA LEU A 91 7.96 6.68 2.50
C LEU A 91 8.80 7.90 2.96
N ASN A 92 9.31 8.70 2.03
CA ASN A 92 10.03 9.93 2.39
C ASN A 92 9.07 10.98 2.97
N VAL A 93 7.81 11.01 2.51
CA VAL A 93 6.78 11.91 3.04
C VAL A 93 6.47 11.55 4.49
N LEU A 94 6.25 10.26 4.78
CA LEU A 94 6.03 9.75 6.12
C LEU A 94 7.25 9.99 7.04
N GLU A 95 8.48 9.83 6.51
CA GLU A 95 9.70 10.15 7.25
C GLU A 95 9.80 11.65 7.59
N LEU A 96 9.45 12.54 6.65
CA LEU A 96 9.40 14.00 6.87
C LEU A 96 8.29 14.42 7.84
N ALA A 97 7.28 13.57 8.00
CA ALA A 97 6.12 13.82 8.83
C ALA A 97 6.30 13.45 10.32
N GLN A 98 7.53 13.18 10.78
CA GLN A 98 7.80 12.89 12.20
C GLN A 98 7.65 14.15 13.08
N LEU A 99 6.40 14.51 13.42
CA LEU A 99 6.02 15.68 14.21
C LEU A 99 5.09 15.33 15.36
N ALA A 100 4.83 16.33 16.22
CA ALA A 100 3.76 16.24 17.20
C ALA A 100 2.40 15.97 16.51
N PRO A 101 1.49 15.16 17.10
CA PRO A 101 0.26 14.71 16.47
C PRO A 101 -0.62 15.80 15.83
N GLY A 102 -0.74 16.96 16.49
CA GLY A 102 -1.55 18.08 15.97
C GLY A 102 -0.99 18.69 14.69
N GLU A 103 0.33 18.87 14.63
CA GLU A 103 1.03 19.38 13.45
C GLU A 103 1.03 18.36 12.31
N LEU A 104 1.18 17.08 12.67
CA LEU A 104 1.12 15.96 11.74
C LEU A 104 -0.21 15.92 10.97
N ARG A 105 -1.33 16.12 11.68
CA ARG A 105 -2.66 16.13 11.07
C ARG A 105 -2.82 17.26 10.07
N ALA A 106 -2.50 18.49 10.47
CA ALA A 106 -2.62 19.67 9.60
C ALA A 106 -1.77 19.53 8.33
N MET A 107 -0.60 18.90 8.46
CA MET A 107 0.34 18.70 7.37
C MET A 107 -0.04 17.56 6.42
N LEU A 108 -0.63 16.47 6.91
CA LEU A 108 -1.05 15.35 6.06
C LEU A 108 -2.41 15.57 5.39
N GLN A 109 -3.30 16.33 6.02
CA GLN A 109 -4.66 16.59 5.53
C GLN A 109 -4.73 16.99 4.04
N PRO A 110 -3.86 17.86 3.50
CA PRO A 110 -3.90 18.25 2.09
C PRO A 110 -3.59 17.10 1.12
N PHE A 111 -2.99 16.00 1.58
CA PHE A 111 -2.59 14.86 0.76
C PHE A 111 -3.52 13.65 0.87
N MET A 112 -4.46 13.68 1.82
CA MET A 112 -5.39 12.58 2.10
C MET A 112 -6.62 12.60 1.18
N GLY A 113 -7.30 11.45 1.07
CA GLY A 113 -8.48 11.30 0.23
C GLY A 113 -8.16 10.98 -1.22
N GLY A 114 -9.16 11.12 -2.09
CA GLY A 114 -9.03 10.86 -3.52
C GLY A 114 -8.37 12.04 -4.22
N GLN A 115 -7.20 11.82 -4.81
CA GLN A 115 -6.42 12.85 -5.50
C GLN A 115 -5.83 12.31 -6.80
N TRP A 116 -5.59 13.21 -7.75
CA TRP A 116 -4.78 12.91 -8.91
C TRP A 116 -3.31 13.11 -8.57
N GLN A 117 -2.50 12.07 -8.79
CA GLN A 117 -1.05 12.12 -8.64
C GLN A 117 -0.43 11.68 -9.96
N ASN A 118 0.22 12.60 -10.70
CA ASN A 118 0.79 12.33 -12.02
C ASN A 118 -0.21 11.59 -12.94
N ASP A 119 -1.39 12.17 -13.13
CA ASP A 119 -2.51 11.59 -13.91
C ASP A 119 -3.02 10.22 -13.43
N THR A 120 -2.63 9.81 -12.23
CA THR A 120 -3.05 8.55 -11.60
C THR A 120 -4.04 8.84 -10.46
N PRO A 121 -5.33 8.47 -10.59
CA PRO A 121 -6.31 8.64 -9.52
C PRO A 121 -5.94 7.73 -8.34
N THR A 122 -5.52 8.35 -7.24
CA THR A 122 -4.97 7.70 -6.05
C THR A 122 -5.79 8.05 -4.82
N LEU A 123 -6.22 7.04 -4.06
CA LEU A 123 -6.90 7.22 -2.78
C LEU A 123 -5.92 7.01 -1.63
N ARG A 124 -5.69 8.03 -0.79
CA ARG A 124 -4.84 7.92 0.41
C ARG A 124 -5.66 7.91 1.68
N ILE A 125 -5.45 6.89 2.49
CA ILE A 125 -6.24 6.62 3.70
C ILE A 125 -5.26 6.56 4.89
N PRO A 126 -5.35 7.48 5.87
CA PRO A 126 -4.62 7.33 7.11
C PRO A 126 -5.20 6.15 7.90
N TYR A 127 -4.33 5.32 8.45
CA TYR A 127 -4.71 4.08 9.14
C TYR A 127 -4.08 4.01 10.53
N TYR A 128 -4.86 3.55 11.51
CA TYR A 128 -4.58 3.77 12.92
C TYR A 128 -3.73 2.69 13.59
N ARG A 129 -3.41 1.59 12.90
CA ARG A 129 -2.56 0.50 13.42
C ARG A 129 -1.76 -0.16 12.29
N PRO A 130 -0.65 -0.84 12.60
CA PRO A 130 0.00 -1.74 11.65
C PRO A 130 -0.95 -2.82 11.13
N LEU A 131 -0.77 -3.20 9.86
CA LEU A 131 -1.50 -4.28 9.19
C LEU A 131 -0.64 -5.55 9.15
N ASP A 132 -1.28 -6.70 9.30
CA ASP A 132 -0.62 -7.99 9.13
C ASP A 132 -0.49 -8.37 7.65
N PRO A 133 0.57 -9.10 7.24
CA PRO A 133 0.75 -9.54 5.87
C PRO A 133 -0.47 -10.29 5.31
N LEU A 134 -0.82 -10.00 4.06
CA LEU A 134 -1.94 -10.64 3.39
C LEU A 134 -1.58 -12.06 2.96
N GLN A 135 -2.53 -12.97 3.10
CA GLN A 135 -2.42 -14.36 2.63
C GLN A 135 -3.81 -14.92 2.31
N PRO A 136 -3.92 -15.89 1.39
CA PRO A 136 -5.13 -16.69 1.23
C PRO A 136 -5.52 -17.42 2.52
N GLY A 137 -6.81 -17.69 2.69
CA GLY A 137 -7.33 -18.37 3.87
C GLY A 137 -7.77 -17.43 4.99
N PHE A 138 -7.75 -17.95 6.22
CA PHE A 138 -8.30 -17.22 7.37
C PHE A 138 -7.37 -16.10 7.82
N LEU A 139 -7.93 -14.89 7.99
CA LEU A 139 -7.26 -13.72 8.52
C LEU A 139 -8.02 -13.23 9.74
N PRO A 140 -7.37 -12.91 10.86
CA PRO A 140 -8.06 -12.48 12.08
C PRO A 140 -8.59 -11.04 11.99
N GLY A 141 -7.89 -10.16 11.28
CA GLY A 141 -8.21 -8.74 11.21
C GLY A 141 -9.15 -8.39 10.06
N ARG A 142 -10.23 -7.64 10.35
CA ARG A 142 -11.23 -7.23 9.33
C ARG A 142 -10.65 -6.42 8.18
N ALA A 143 -9.61 -5.64 8.45
CA ALA A 143 -8.95 -4.82 7.42
C ALA A 143 -8.16 -5.69 6.45
N GLU A 144 -7.41 -6.65 6.99
CA GLU A 144 -6.67 -7.64 6.22
C GLU A 144 -7.62 -8.52 5.42
N GLN A 145 -8.75 -8.93 5.99
CA GLN A 145 -9.82 -9.63 5.26
C GLN A 145 -10.33 -8.81 4.06
N HIS A 146 -10.59 -7.52 4.27
CA HIS A 146 -11.04 -6.61 3.21
C HIS A 146 -9.98 -6.44 2.12
N LEU A 147 -8.72 -6.22 2.51
CA LEU A 147 -7.59 -6.09 1.60
C LEU A 147 -7.32 -7.38 0.81
N ALA A 148 -7.39 -8.54 1.47
CA ALA A 148 -7.27 -9.83 0.82
C ALA A 148 -8.35 -10.02 -0.26
N GLY A 149 -9.58 -9.58 -0.02
CA GLY A 149 -10.65 -9.58 -1.04
C GLY A 149 -10.45 -8.58 -2.18
N GLN A 150 -9.52 -7.62 -2.08
CA GLN A 150 -9.11 -6.76 -3.21
C GLN A 150 -7.98 -7.40 -4.04
N VAL A 151 -7.20 -8.30 -3.44
CA VAL A 151 -6.02 -8.92 -4.05
C VAL A 151 -6.34 -10.29 -4.64
N PHE A 152 -7.07 -11.13 -3.91
CA PHE A 152 -7.40 -12.49 -4.29
C PHE A 152 -8.88 -12.59 -4.67
N SER A 153 -9.20 -13.41 -5.68
CA SER A 153 -10.58 -13.73 -6.07
C SER A 153 -10.91 -15.19 -5.76
N GLY A 154 -12.17 -15.45 -5.46
CA GLY A 154 -12.73 -16.80 -5.27
C GLY A 154 -13.42 -17.32 -6.53
N LEU A 155 -13.93 -18.56 -6.49
CA LEU A 155 -14.74 -19.08 -7.60
C LEU A 155 -16.05 -18.29 -7.77
N THR A 156 -16.62 -17.86 -6.66
CA THR A 156 -17.81 -17.01 -6.57
C THR A 156 -17.49 -15.76 -5.74
N ARG A 157 -18.41 -14.80 -5.73
CA ARG A 157 -18.32 -13.57 -4.92
C ARG A 157 -19.71 -13.12 -4.48
N PHE A 158 -19.78 -12.27 -3.47
CA PHE A 158 -21.00 -11.52 -3.15
C PHE A 158 -21.09 -10.25 -3.98
N ASP A 159 -22.27 -9.96 -4.53
CA ASP A 159 -22.56 -8.65 -5.10
C ASP A 159 -22.93 -7.66 -3.99
N ARG A 160 -22.68 -6.37 -4.18
CA ARG A 160 -22.96 -5.33 -3.16
C ARG A 160 -24.44 -5.24 -2.80
N ASP A 161 -25.30 -5.53 -3.78
CA ASP A 161 -26.76 -5.38 -3.65
C ASP A 161 -27.46 -6.73 -3.41
N SER A 162 -26.72 -7.84 -3.30
CA SER A 162 -27.29 -9.19 -3.19
C SER A 162 -26.70 -9.95 -2.02
N GLN A 163 -27.58 -10.63 -1.26
CA GLN A 163 -27.17 -11.60 -0.25
C GLN A 163 -26.78 -12.95 -0.87
N TYR A 164 -27.05 -13.14 -2.17
CA TYR A 164 -26.73 -14.37 -2.90
C TYR A 164 -25.41 -14.22 -3.64
N PRO A 165 -24.58 -15.28 -3.68
CA PRO A 165 -23.35 -15.30 -4.44
C PRO A 165 -23.65 -15.26 -5.94
N CYS A 166 -22.73 -14.70 -6.69
CA CYS A 166 -22.70 -14.72 -8.14
C CYS A 166 -21.28 -15.10 -8.62
N GLY A 167 -21.12 -15.35 -9.92
CA GLY A 167 -19.85 -15.87 -10.46
C GLY A 167 -18.69 -14.88 -10.38
N ASP A 168 -17.51 -15.31 -9.97
CA ASP A 168 -16.27 -14.53 -10.01
C ASP A 168 -15.27 -15.16 -10.98
N LEU A 169 -14.27 -15.92 -10.50
CA LEU A 169 -13.38 -16.70 -11.39
C LEU A 169 -14.19 -17.71 -12.21
N ALA A 170 -15.19 -18.33 -11.60
CA ALA A 170 -16.21 -19.08 -12.32
C ALA A 170 -17.31 -18.12 -12.79
N HIS A 171 -17.66 -18.13 -14.07
CA HIS A 171 -18.71 -17.24 -14.57
C HIS A 171 -20.13 -17.76 -14.27
N HIS A 172 -20.30 -19.07 -14.10
CA HIS A 172 -21.52 -19.71 -13.61
C HIS A 172 -21.21 -21.10 -13.03
N TRP A 173 -22.21 -21.74 -12.43
CA TRP A 173 -22.14 -23.12 -11.98
C TRP A 173 -23.46 -23.85 -12.17
N GLU A 174 -23.39 -25.17 -12.25
CA GLU A 174 -24.54 -26.06 -12.29
C GLU A 174 -24.50 -27.02 -11.10
N VAL A 175 -25.69 -27.44 -10.66
CA VAL A 175 -25.86 -28.38 -9.54
C VAL A 175 -26.68 -29.55 -10.04
N SER A 176 -26.20 -30.77 -9.80
CA SER A 176 -26.94 -31.99 -10.13
C SER A 176 -28.26 -32.07 -9.37
N ALA A 177 -29.21 -32.86 -9.88
CA ALA A 177 -30.54 -33.00 -9.28
C ALA A 177 -30.51 -33.53 -7.83
N ASP A 178 -29.50 -34.33 -7.47
CA ASP A 178 -29.27 -34.83 -6.11
C ASP A 178 -28.50 -33.85 -5.21
N GLY A 179 -27.99 -32.75 -5.76
CA GLY A 179 -27.20 -31.74 -5.05
C GLY A 179 -25.78 -32.17 -4.67
N LEU A 180 -25.32 -33.34 -5.15
CA LEU A 180 -24.02 -33.92 -4.78
C LEU A 180 -22.88 -33.56 -5.71
N ARG A 181 -23.17 -33.06 -6.92
CA ARG A 181 -22.20 -32.61 -7.90
C ARG A 181 -22.42 -31.15 -8.24
N TRP A 182 -21.35 -30.37 -8.16
CA TRP A 182 -21.33 -28.96 -8.53
C TRP A 182 -20.25 -28.72 -9.58
N ASP A 183 -20.63 -28.23 -10.74
CA ASP A 183 -19.72 -27.94 -11.85
C ASP A 183 -19.56 -26.41 -11.97
N PHE A 184 -18.36 -25.89 -11.70
CA PHE A 184 -18.02 -24.46 -11.79
C PHE A 184 -17.23 -24.18 -13.07
N TYR A 185 -17.81 -23.39 -13.96
CA TYR A 185 -17.23 -23.09 -15.26
C TYR A 185 -16.34 -21.84 -15.18
N ILE A 186 -15.05 -22.01 -15.44
CA ILE A 186 -13.97 -21.03 -15.24
C ILE A 186 -13.86 -20.11 -16.45
N ARG A 187 -13.68 -18.81 -16.19
CA ARG A 187 -13.44 -17.81 -17.25
C ARG A 187 -12.15 -18.11 -18.00
N SER A 188 -12.19 -18.00 -19.33
CA SER A 188 -11.03 -18.22 -20.21
C SER A 188 -10.05 -17.04 -20.25
N THR A 189 -10.46 -15.85 -19.81
CA THR A 189 -9.71 -14.59 -19.92
C THR A 189 -8.98 -14.19 -18.64
N LEU A 190 -8.84 -15.12 -17.69
CA LEU A 190 -8.27 -14.85 -16.38
C LEU A 190 -6.75 -14.65 -16.46
N HIS A 191 -6.27 -13.61 -15.79
CA HIS A 191 -4.84 -13.32 -15.66
C HIS A 191 -4.50 -13.08 -14.20
N TRP A 192 -3.32 -13.54 -13.79
CA TRP A 192 -2.70 -13.20 -12.53
C TRP A 192 -2.17 -11.76 -12.57
N HIS A 193 -1.91 -11.14 -11.43
CA HIS A 193 -1.40 -9.75 -11.38
C HIS A 193 -0.05 -9.54 -12.07
N ASN A 194 0.76 -10.59 -12.26
CA ASN A 194 2.01 -10.53 -13.04
C ASN A 194 1.80 -10.60 -14.56
N GLY A 195 0.56 -10.80 -15.03
CA GLY A 195 0.21 -10.90 -16.44
C GLY A 195 0.17 -12.32 -16.98
N ASP A 196 0.51 -13.34 -16.20
CA ASP A 196 0.41 -14.74 -16.64
C ASP A 196 -1.07 -15.15 -16.77
N ALA A 197 -1.39 -15.92 -17.81
CA ALA A 197 -2.70 -16.52 -17.94
C ALA A 197 -2.94 -17.54 -16.82
N VAL A 198 -4.16 -17.57 -16.29
CA VAL A 198 -4.54 -18.50 -15.22
C VAL A 198 -4.96 -19.84 -15.84
N ASP A 199 -4.35 -20.93 -15.40
CA ASP A 199 -4.77 -22.30 -15.74
C ASP A 199 -5.73 -22.85 -14.67
N THR A 200 -6.78 -23.55 -15.10
CA THR A 200 -7.72 -24.23 -14.21
C THR A 200 -7.03 -25.29 -13.34
N ALA A 201 -5.99 -25.96 -13.85
CA ALA A 201 -5.20 -26.90 -13.06
C ALA A 201 -4.46 -26.21 -11.90
N GLN A 202 -3.96 -24.98 -12.12
CA GLN A 202 -3.37 -24.18 -11.04
C GLN A 202 -4.44 -23.83 -10.01
N LEU A 203 -5.63 -23.36 -10.43
CA LEU A 203 -6.71 -23.05 -9.51
C LEU A 203 -7.12 -24.25 -8.65
N HIS A 204 -7.19 -25.45 -9.25
CA HIS A 204 -7.48 -26.70 -8.55
C HIS A 204 -6.43 -27.02 -7.49
N GLU A 205 -5.13 -26.99 -7.85
CA GLU A 205 -4.04 -27.25 -6.90
C GLU A 205 -4.10 -26.29 -5.70
N ARG A 206 -4.39 -25.01 -5.96
CA ARG A 206 -4.49 -23.98 -4.91
C ARG A 206 -5.70 -24.15 -4.03
N LEU A 207 -6.83 -24.51 -4.63
CA LEU A 207 -8.04 -24.86 -3.90
C LEU A 207 -7.80 -26.07 -2.98
N GLU A 208 -7.19 -27.15 -3.48
CA GLU A 208 -6.89 -28.33 -2.65
C GLU A 208 -6.02 -27.97 -1.45
N ARG A 209 -4.93 -27.23 -1.68
CA ARG A 209 -4.07 -26.71 -0.61
C ARG A 209 -4.86 -25.86 0.39
N LEU A 210 -5.73 -24.97 -0.08
CA LEU A 210 -6.54 -24.12 0.78
C LEU A 210 -7.51 -24.95 1.64
N LEU A 211 -8.15 -25.97 1.06
CA LEU A 211 -9.08 -26.85 1.77
C LEU A 211 -8.42 -27.73 2.84
N THR A 212 -7.09 -27.92 2.80
CA THR A 212 -6.36 -28.59 3.88
C THR A 212 -6.15 -27.75 5.14
N LEU A 213 -6.34 -26.42 5.06
CA LEU A 213 -6.16 -25.55 6.22
C LEU A 213 -7.22 -25.87 7.30
N PRO A 214 -6.87 -25.93 8.60
CA PRO A 214 -7.77 -26.45 9.64
C PRO A 214 -9.14 -25.75 9.76
N ALA A 215 -9.22 -24.45 9.47
CA ALA A 215 -10.48 -23.71 9.48
C ALA A 215 -11.31 -23.99 8.21
N LEU A 216 -10.64 -24.14 7.07
CA LEU A 216 -11.26 -24.32 5.76
C LEU A 216 -11.73 -25.77 5.59
N SER A 217 -10.97 -26.75 6.05
CA SER A 217 -11.38 -28.16 6.05
C SER A 217 -12.68 -28.38 6.83
N LYS A 218 -12.87 -27.66 7.95
CA LYS A 218 -14.13 -27.65 8.70
C LYS A 218 -15.25 -26.92 7.95
N LEU A 219 -14.93 -25.77 7.33
CA LEU A 219 -15.90 -24.96 6.59
C LEU A 219 -16.45 -25.70 5.37
N PHE A 220 -15.61 -26.51 4.71
CA PHE A 220 -15.91 -27.27 3.51
C PHE A 220 -16.04 -28.78 3.78
N ILE A 221 -16.44 -29.18 4.99
CA ILE A 221 -16.55 -30.60 5.39
C ILE A 221 -17.52 -31.44 4.54
N SER A 222 -18.42 -30.78 3.80
CA SER A 222 -19.32 -31.42 2.84
C SER A 222 -18.61 -31.86 1.55
N VAL A 223 -17.48 -31.25 1.20
CA VAL A 223 -16.70 -31.56 -0.01
C VAL A 223 -15.95 -32.87 0.21
N ALA A 224 -16.29 -33.87 -0.60
CA ALA A 224 -15.58 -35.16 -0.60
C ALA A 224 -14.29 -35.08 -1.41
N ARG A 225 -14.37 -34.46 -2.59
CA ARG A 225 -13.22 -34.17 -3.45
C ARG A 225 -13.57 -33.09 -4.47
N SER A 226 -12.55 -32.54 -5.10
CA SER A 226 -12.67 -31.68 -6.27
C SER A 226 -11.76 -32.18 -7.39
N GLU A 227 -12.16 -31.99 -8.63
CA GLU A 227 -11.43 -32.47 -9.81
C GLU A 227 -11.60 -31.50 -11.00
N VAL A 228 -10.62 -31.48 -11.89
CA VAL A 228 -10.70 -30.76 -13.17
C VAL A 228 -11.28 -31.71 -14.22
N THR A 229 -12.59 -31.64 -14.46
CA THR A 229 -13.26 -32.52 -15.44
C THR A 229 -13.11 -32.04 -16.88
N HIS A 230 -12.82 -30.74 -17.07
CA HIS A 230 -12.56 -30.10 -18.35
C HIS A 230 -11.58 -28.94 -18.14
N PRO A 231 -10.78 -28.51 -19.15
CA PRO A 231 -9.84 -27.39 -19.02
C PRO A 231 -10.39 -26.07 -18.45
N GLN A 232 -11.71 -25.89 -18.39
CA GLN A 232 -12.40 -24.71 -17.86
C GLN A 232 -13.53 -25.11 -16.90
N CYS A 233 -13.43 -26.27 -16.24
CA CYS A 233 -14.45 -26.73 -15.29
C CYS A 233 -13.80 -27.35 -14.06
N LEU A 234 -14.16 -26.79 -12.89
CA LEU A 234 -13.87 -27.38 -11.58
C LEU A 234 -15.13 -28.06 -11.05
N THR A 235 -15.05 -29.36 -10.86
CA THR A 235 -16.16 -30.17 -10.35
C THR A 235 -15.91 -30.48 -8.88
N PHE A 236 -16.90 -30.20 -8.03
CA PHE A 236 -16.93 -30.63 -6.64
C PHE A 236 -17.91 -31.79 -6.49
N LEU A 237 -17.46 -32.83 -5.80
CA LEU A 237 -18.27 -33.96 -5.39
C LEU A 237 -18.44 -33.91 -3.87
N LEU A 238 -19.67 -34.00 -3.40
CA LEU A 238 -20.02 -33.78 -2.01
C LEU A 238 -20.43 -35.11 -1.33
N HIS A 239 -20.14 -35.22 -0.03
CA HIS A 239 -20.64 -36.31 0.81
C HIS A 239 -22.15 -36.21 1.07
N ARG A 240 -22.68 -34.98 1.07
CA ARG A 240 -24.08 -34.66 1.27
C ARG A 240 -24.43 -33.35 0.55
N PRO A 241 -25.69 -33.12 0.15
CA PRO A 241 -26.07 -31.89 -0.54
C PRO A 241 -25.78 -30.67 0.33
N ASP A 242 -25.18 -29.63 -0.25
CA ASP A 242 -24.79 -28.41 0.44
C ASP A 242 -25.01 -27.17 -0.43
N TYR A 243 -26.23 -26.63 -0.39
CA TYR A 243 -26.62 -25.44 -1.18
C TYR A 243 -25.97 -24.14 -0.71
N TRP A 244 -25.18 -24.17 0.37
CA TRP A 244 -24.36 -23.05 0.83
C TRP A 244 -22.94 -23.08 0.22
N LEU A 245 -22.58 -24.08 -0.59
CA LEU A 245 -21.23 -24.20 -1.16
C LEU A 245 -20.79 -22.92 -1.89
N ALA A 246 -21.62 -22.39 -2.80
CA ALA A 246 -21.34 -21.15 -3.51
C ALA A 246 -21.18 -19.93 -2.57
N HIS A 247 -21.86 -19.91 -1.42
CA HIS A 247 -21.73 -18.82 -0.44
C HIS A 247 -20.40 -18.91 0.31
N ARG A 248 -19.95 -20.11 0.65
CA ARG A 248 -18.64 -20.32 1.28
C ARG A 248 -17.51 -20.00 0.31
N LEU A 249 -17.64 -20.39 -0.95
CA LEU A 249 -16.68 -20.05 -2.00
C LEU A 249 -16.61 -18.53 -2.29
N ALA A 250 -17.66 -17.77 -1.94
CA ALA A 250 -17.71 -16.32 -2.06
C ALA A 250 -17.08 -15.57 -0.88
N SER A 251 -16.71 -16.28 0.19
CA SER A 251 -16.09 -15.69 1.37
C SER A 251 -14.63 -15.30 1.12
N TYR A 252 -14.15 -14.25 1.80
CA TYR A 252 -12.77 -13.74 1.62
C TYR A 252 -11.69 -14.82 1.76
N CYS A 253 -11.92 -15.80 2.64
CA CYS A 253 -10.95 -16.86 2.93
C CYS A 253 -10.84 -17.91 1.82
N SER A 254 -11.72 -17.84 0.82
CA SER A 254 -11.76 -18.71 -0.36
C SER A 254 -10.99 -18.15 -1.56
N GLY A 255 -10.37 -16.97 -1.40
CA GLY A 255 -9.54 -16.36 -2.44
C GLY A 255 -8.32 -17.21 -2.78
N LEU A 256 -7.98 -17.29 -4.07
CA LEU A 256 -6.86 -18.08 -4.57
C LEU A 256 -5.69 -17.18 -4.97
N ALA A 257 -4.47 -17.64 -4.70
CA ALA A 257 -3.22 -16.99 -5.08
C ALA A 257 -2.44 -17.81 -6.09
N HIS A 258 -1.52 -17.16 -6.81
CA HIS A 258 -0.60 -17.80 -7.73
C HIS A 258 0.20 -18.92 -7.04
N PRO A 259 0.45 -20.07 -7.70
CA PRO A 259 1.13 -21.21 -7.08
C PRO A 259 2.52 -20.93 -6.54
N ASP A 260 3.31 -20.16 -7.29
CA ASP A 260 4.70 -19.84 -6.93
C ASP A 260 4.87 -18.49 -6.22
N LEU A 261 3.86 -17.61 -6.31
CA LEU A 261 3.94 -16.22 -5.90
C LEU A 261 2.73 -15.89 -5.00
N PRO A 262 2.78 -16.22 -3.70
CA PRO A 262 1.59 -16.26 -2.83
C PRO A 262 0.93 -14.89 -2.56
N LEU A 263 1.59 -13.78 -2.90
CA LEU A 263 1.04 -12.43 -2.82
C LEU A 263 0.34 -11.97 -4.12
N ILE A 264 0.47 -12.75 -5.20
CA ILE A 264 -0.16 -12.49 -6.49
C ILE A 264 -1.52 -13.18 -6.51
N GLY A 265 -2.54 -12.41 -6.86
CA GLY A 265 -3.89 -12.92 -7.07
C GLY A 265 -4.42 -12.51 -8.43
N THR A 266 -5.75 -12.50 -8.52
CA THR A 266 -6.54 -12.17 -9.71
C THR A 266 -7.55 -11.05 -9.43
N GLY A 267 -7.50 -10.46 -8.23
CA GLY A 267 -8.41 -9.40 -7.80
C GLY A 267 -8.20 -8.06 -8.52
N PRO A 268 -9.07 -7.08 -8.27
CA PRO A 268 -9.05 -5.77 -8.93
C PRO A 268 -7.79 -4.94 -8.65
N PHE A 269 -7.08 -5.22 -7.56
CA PHE A 269 -5.85 -4.54 -7.19
C PHE A 269 -4.75 -5.54 -6.85
N ARG A 270 -3.52 -5.22 -7.24
CA ARG A 270 -2.30 -5.95 -6.83
C ARG A 270 -1.62 -5.27 -5.65
N LEU A 271 -0.98 -6.05 -4.80
CA LEU A 271 -0.14 -5.53 -3.73
C LEU A 271 1.21 -5.06 -4.29
N ALA A 272 1.44 -3.74 -4.33
CA ALA A 272 2.66 -3.15 -4.87
C ALA A 272 3.71 -2.89 -3.78
N LEU A 273 3.28 -2.52 -2.58
CA LEU A 273 4.17 -2.30 -1.42
C LEU A 273 3.45 -2.70 -0.13
N PHE A 274 4.18 -3.35 0.77
CA PHE A 274 3.73 -3.67 2.11
C PHE A 274 4.86 -3.42 3.10
N THR A 275 4.83 -2.28 3.79
CA THR A 275 5.73 -1.97 4.91
C THR A 275 4.92 -1.61 6.16
N PRO A 276 5.54 -1.58 7.36
CA PRO A 276 4.84 -1.17 8.58
C PRO A 276 4.24 0.24 8.52
N GLU A 277 4.79 1.12 7.66
CA GLU A 277 4.37 2.52 7.50
C GLU A 277 3.41 2.72 6.32
N LEU A 278 3.46 1.87 5.30
CA LEU A 278 2.73 2.06 4.05
C LEU A 278 2.33 0.74 3.39
N VAL A 279 1.04 0.61 3.09
CA VAL A 279 0.53 -0.42 2.17
C VAL A 279 0.02 0.26 0.91
N ARG A 280 0.54 -0.13 -0.25
CA ARG A 280 0.11 0.40 -1.56
C ARG A 280 -0.45 -0.72 -2.43
N LEU A 281 -1.65 -0.49 -2.92
CA LEU A 281 -2.33 -1.30 -3.91
C LEU A 281 -2.39 -0.55 -5.25
N GLU A 282 -2.25 -1.27 -6.35
CA GLU A 282 -2.34 -0.72 -7.70
C GLU A 282 -3.35 -1.48 -8.54
N SER A 283 -4.06 -0.79 -9.43
CA SER A 283 -5.09 -1.39 -10.27
C SER A 283 -4.51 -2.51 -11.15
N HIS A 284 -5.26 -3.60 -11.25
CA HIS A 284 -4.96 -4.71 -12.14
C HIS A 284 -5.58 -4.47 -13.51
N ASP A 285 -4.75 -4.20 -14.52
CA ASP A 285 -5.24 -3.84 -15.86
C ASP A 285 -5.89 -5.01 -16.64
N HIS A 286 -5.64 -6.27 -16.25
CA HIS A 286 -6.30 -7.46 -16.82
C HIS A 286 -7.38 -8.03 -15.89
N TYR A 287 -7.93 -7.22 -14.98
CA TYR A 287 -9.03 -7.66 -14.12
C TYR A 287 -10.26 -8.09 -14.94
N HIS A 288 -10.82 -9.26 -14.61
CA HIS A 288 -11.84 -9.94 -15.43
C HIS A 288 -13.28 -9.46 -15.19
N LEU A 289 -13.50 -8.51 -14.28
CA LEU A 289 -14.79 -7.86 -14.03
C LEU A 289 -14.68 -6.35 -14.28
N SER A 290 -15.63 -5.57 -13.76
CA SER A 290 -15.63 -4.10 -13.92
C SER A 290 -14.38 -3.47 -13.29
N HIS A 291 -13.64 -2.71 -14.10
CA HIS A 291 -12.43 -2.04 -13.64
C HIS A 291 -12.73 -0.94 -12.62
N PRO A 292 -11.97 -0.86 -11.52
CA PRO A 292 -12.03 0.27 -10.61
C PRO A 292 -11.65 1.57 -11.31
N LEU A 293 -12.29 2.68 -10.91
CA LEU A 293 -11.93 4.02 -11.37
C LEU A 293 -10.61 4.51 -10.74
N LEU A 294 -10.26 3.98 -9.57
CA LEU A 294 -8.99 4.26 -8.89
C LEU A 294 -7.87 3.43 -9.52
N LYS A 295 -6.71 4.05 -9.71
CA LYS A 295 -5.50 3.38 -10.19
C LYS A 295 -4.53 3.01 -9.06
N ALA A 296 -4.61 3.68 -7.92
CA ALA A 296 -3.86 3.31 -6.72
C ALA A 296 -4.64 3.58 -5.42
N ILE A 297 -4.36 2.79 -4.40
CA ILE A 297 -4.85 2.99 -3.03
C ILE A 297 -3.66 2.89 -2.09
N GLU A 298 -3.53 3.83 -1.16
CA GLU A 298 -2.45 3.88 -0.18
C GLU A 298 -3.03 3.94 1.23
N PHE A 299 -2.61 3.01 2.08
CA PHE A 299 -2.86 3.05 3.51
C PHE A 299 -1.61 3.54 4.22
N TRP A 300 -1.69 4.75 4.77
CA TRP A 300 -0.59 5.38 5.49
C TRP A 300 -0.76 5.05 6.97
N ILE A 301 0.14 4.21 7.51
CA ILE A 301 0.03 3.72 8.88
C ILE A 301 0.57 4.78 9.83
N THR A 302 -0.37 5.53 10.44
CA THR A 302 -0.08 6.72 11.26
C THR A 302 -0.91 6.67 12.54
N PRO A 303 -0.63 5.74 13.49
CA PRO A 303 -1.36 5.61 14.76
C PRO A 303 -1.41 6.92 15.56
N GLN A 304 -0.36 7.73 15.42
CA GLN A 304 -0.19 9.04 16.05
C GLN A 304 -1.33 10.02 15.71
N LEU A 305 -1.98 9.87 14.55
CA LEU A 305 -3.12 10.72 14.16
C LEU A 305 -4.42 10.41 14.90
N PHE A 306 -4.47 9.29 15.62
CA PHE A 306 -5.68 8.75 16.25
C PHE A 306 -5.55 8.60 17.77
N ALA A 307 -4.42 9.04 18.34
CA ALA A 307 -4.13 8.99 19.77
C ALA A 307 -4.78 10.16 20.54
#